data_AF-A0A1F8S9R2-F1
#
_entry.id   AF-A0A1F8S9R2-F1
#
_cell.length_a   1.000
_cell.length_b   1.000
_cell.length_c   1.000
_cell.angle_alpha   90.00
_cell.angle_beta   90.00
_cell.angle_gamma   90.00
#
_symmetry.space_group_name_H-M   'P 1'
#
loop_
_entity.id
_entity.type
_entity.pdbx_description
1 polymer ?
#
loop_
_entity_poly.entity_id
_entity_poly.type
_entity_poly.pdbx_seq_one_letter_code
_entity_poly.pdbx_strand_id
1 'polypeptide(L)'
;MSAMSRFARRRGGGGQALTEFALIAPLLFLLLFGVVQLGLLFAGQNGLVNGVRDAARRAVTWRINDASVNDPSIYGVVCAAVHDELVSELAGGWLPGFDETRLHPTISYHWEANPGAAGADPSAEQYFLYVEIDAAYDHPLYVPLVGFFFDLLDGSGDGAFTLSASEQMRVENPSLPMGTTPATCP
;
A
#
# COMPACT_ATOMS: atom_id res chain seq x y z
N MET A 1 -29.48 -67.13 45.44
CA MET A 1 -29.81 -65.69 45.43
C MET A 1 -28.62 -64.94 44.85
N SER A 2 -28.70 -64.65 43.54
CA SER A 2 -28.64 -63.33 42.90
C SER A 2 -27.23 -62.71 42.86
N ALA A 3 -26.66 -62.71 41.65
CA ALA A 3 -25.33 -62.21 41.34
C ALA A 3 -25.26 -60.68 41.38
N MET A 4 -24.24 -60.15 42.05
CA MET A 4 -23.87 -58.72 42.01
C MET A 4 -23.41 -58.35 40.60
N SER A 5 -24.24 -57.60 39.88
CA SER A 5 -23.84 -57.00 38.61
C SER A 5 -22.87 -55.85 38.91
N ARG A 6 -21.60 -56.01 38.50
CA ARG A 6 -20.65 -54.90 38.51
C ARG A 6 -20.96 -54.02 37.32
N PHE A 7 -21.49 -52.83 37.58
CA PHE A 7 -21.53 -51.75 36.60
C PHE A 7 -20.09 -51.37 36.24
N ALA A 8 -19.56 -51.98 35.18
CA ALA A 8 -18.29 -51.61 34.59
C ALA A 8 -18.44 -50.21 33.99
N ARG A 9 -18.02 -49.19 34.75
CA ARG A 9 -17.87 -47.82 34.28
C ARG A 9 -16.75 -47.81 33.23
N ARG A 10 -17.12 -47.97 31.95
CA ARG A 10 -16.26 -47.64 30.82
C ARG A 10 -16.07 -46.12 30.81
N ARG A 11 -15.09 -45.62 31.55
CA ARG A 11 -14.49 -44.31 31.29
C ARG A 11 -13.66 -44.45 30.03
N GLY A 12 -14.31 -44.30 28.87
CA GLY A 12 -13.63 -44.31 27.58
C GLY A 12 -12.69 -43.11 27.49
N GLY A 13 -11.41 -43.35 27.23
CA GLY A 13 -10.36 -42.33 27.07
C GLY A 13 -10.56 -41.34 25.91
N GLY A 14 -11.70 -41.35 25.23
CA GLY A 14 -12.02 -40.43 24.13
C GLY A 14 -12.23 -38.98 24.56
N GLY A 15 -12.57 -38.72 25.84
CA GLY A 15 -12.74 -37.35 26.34
C GLY A 15 -11.42 -36.60 26.56
N GLN A 16 -10.32 -37.32 26.79
CA GLN A 16 -9.02 -36.72 27.09
C GLN A 16 -8.40 -36.04 25.86
N ALA A 17 -8.50 -36.69 24.68
CA ALA A 17 -8.02 -36.11 23.43
C ALA A 17 -8.77 -34.81 23.06
N LEU A 18 -10.07 -34.74 23.35
CA LEU A 18 -10.87 -33.53 23.12
C LEU A 18 -10.39 -32.36 24.00
N THR A 19 -10.07 -32.64 25.27
CA THR A 19 -9.54 -31.62 26.18
C THR A 19 -8.14 -31.16 25.82
N GLU A 20 -7.27 -32.05 25.34
CA GLU A 20 -5.92 -31.70 24.87
C GLU A 20 -5.98 -30.82 23.62
N PHE A 21 -6.84 -31.15 22.66
CA PHE A 21 -7.07 -30.31 21.48
C PHE A 21 -7.63 -28.94 21.84
N ALA A 22 -8.57 -28.85 22.78
CA ALA A 22 -9.16 -27.59 23.20
C ALA A 22 -8.14 -26.59 23.80
N LEU A 23 -7.03 -27.09 24.37
CA LEU A 23 -5.95 -26.23 24.89
C LEU A 23 -5.03 -25.71 23.79
N ILE A 24 -4.81 -26.48 22.72
CA ILE A 24 -3.91 -26.12 21.60
C ILE A 24 -4.65 -25.32 20.53
N ALA A 25 -5.94 -25.59 20.33
CA ALA A 25 -6.76 -24.98 19.30
C ALA A 25 -6.73 -23.44 19.29
N PRO A 26 -6.80 -22.72 20.44
CA PRO A 26 -6.73 -21.26 20.45
C PRO A 26 -5.43 -20.72 19.83
N LEU A 27 -4.29 -21.33 20.16
CA LEU A 27 -2.99 -20.95 19.61
C LEU A 27 -2.91 -21.26 18.11
N LEU A 28 -3.42 -22.43 17.70
CA LEU A 28 -3.45 -22.83 16.30
C LEU A 28 -4.32 -21.87 15.47
N PHE A 29 -5.50 -21.49 15.97
CA PHE A 29 -6.38 -20.55 15.27
C PHE A 29 -5.79 -19.15 15.20
N LEU A 30 -5.13 -18.68 16.28
CA LEU A 30 -4.42 -17.40 16.26
C LEU A 30 -3.36 -17.39 15.16
N LEU A 31 -2.53 -18.44 15.08
CA LEU A 31 -1.49 -18.54 14.05
C LEU A 31 -2.10 -18.65 12.65
N LEU A 32 -3.11 -19.51 12.46
CA LEU A 32 -3.78 -19.70 11.18
C LEU A 32 -4.38 -18.40 10.66
N PHE A 33 -5.16 -17.71 11.49
CA PHE A 33 -5.79 -16.44 11.13
C PHE A 33 -4.78 -15.32 10.97
N GLY A 34 -3.68 -15.33 11.74
CA GLY A 34 -2.57 -14.39 11.57
C GLY A 34 -1.91 -14.54 10.21
N VAL A 35 -1.62 -15.77 9.76
CA VAL A 35 -1.06 -16.03 8.44
C VAL A 35 -2.02 -15.59 7.33
N VAL A 36 -3.33 -15.82 7.48
CA VAL A 36 -4.33 -15.35 6.52
C VAL A 36 -4.35 -13.83 6.42
N GLN A 37 -4.38 -13.12 7.57
CA GLN A 37 -4.36 -11.66 7.60
C GLN A 37 -3.08 -11.08 7.00
N LEU A 38 -1.92 -11.66 7.32
CA LEU A 38 -0.64 -11.27 6.72
C LEU A 38 -0.63 -11.50 5.21
N GLY A 39 -1.18 -12.60 4.72
CA GLY A 39 -1.31 -12.86 3.29
C GLY A 39 -2.11 -11.77 2.57
N LEU A 40 -3.19 -11.28 3.19
CA LEU A 40 -3.98 -10.16 2.67
C LEU A 40 -3.19 -8.86 2.67
N LEU A 41 -2.49 -8.54 3.76
CA LEU A 41 -1.64 -7.35 3.84
C LEU A 41 -0.52 -7.36 2.80
N PHE A 42 0.15 -8.51 2.60
CA PHE A 42 1.17 -8.64 1.56
C PHE A 42 0.61 -8.53 0.15
N ALA A 43 -0.59 -9.06 -0.10
CA ALA A 43 -1.27 -8.87 -1.38
C ALA A 43 -1.57 -7.37 -1.62
N GLY A 44 -2.10 -6.68 -0.60
CA GLY A 44 -2.34 -5.25 -0.63
C GLY A 44 -1.06 -4.44 -0.86
N GLN A 45 0.04 -4.79 -0.18
CA GLN A 45 1.33 -4.12 -0.34
C GLN A 45 1.88 -4.27 -1.76
N ASN A 46 1.80 -5.47 -2.33
CA ASN A 46 2.22 -5.69 -3.72
C ASN A 46 1.34 -4.91 -4.71
N GLY A 47 0.02 -4.86 -4.46
CA GLY A 47 -0.91 -4.04 -5.24
C GLY A 47 -0.56 -2.56 -5.18
N LEU A 48 -0.29 -2.03 -3.97
CA LEU A 48 0.08 -0.63 -3.76
C LEU A 48 1.39 -0.26 -4.47
N VAL A 49 2.42 -1.10 -4.34
CA VAL A 49 3.71 -0.87 -5.02
C VAL A 49 3.56 -0.89 -6.54
N ASN A 50 2.80 -1.84 -7.09
CA ASN A 50 2.56 -1.90 -8.53
C ASN A 50 1.75 -0.69 -9.03
N GLY A 51 0.68 -0.32 -8.31
CA GLY A 51 -0.16 0.82 -8.67
C GLY A 51 0.60 2.14 -8.65
N VAL A 52 1.40 2.39 -7.61
CA VAL A 52 2.29 3.57 -7.52
C VAL A 52 3.29 3.59 -8.68
N ARG A 53 3.85 2.43 -9.04
CA ARG A 53 4.78 2.31 -10.16
C ARG A 53 4.13 2.64 -11.51
N ASP A 54 2.92 2.16 -11.76
CA ASP A 54 2.21 2.41 -13.00
C ASP A 54 1.68 3.85 -13.06
N ALA A 55 1.24 4.42 -11.93
CA ALA A 55 0.97 5.85 -11.81
C ALA A 55 2.22 6.69 -12.13
N ALA A 56 3.41 6.29 -11.66
CA ALA A 56 4.66 6.99 -11.94
C ALA A 56 5.01 6.92 -13.43
N ARG A 57 4.80 5.76 -14.07
CA ARG A 57 4.92 5.61 -15.53
C ARG A 57 3.95 6.52 -16.27
N ARG A 58 2.71 6.66 -15.78
CA ARG A 58 1.74 7.57 -16.37
C ARG A 58 2.18 9.02 -16.22
N ALA A 59 2.69 9.39 -15.05
CA ALA A 59 3.12 10.74 -14.73
C ALA A 59 4.27 11.24 -15.61
N VAL A 60 5.23 10.37 -15.97
CA VAL A 60 6.36 10.76 -16.85
C VAL A 60 5.96 11.01 -18.31
N THR A 61 4.78 10.56 -18.74
CA THR A 61 4.30 10.84 -20.12
C THR A 61 3.89 12.31 -20.32
N TRP A 62 3.66 13.03 -19.22
CA TRP A 62 3.27 14.44 -19.26
C TRP A 62 4.50 15.34 -19.31
N ARG A 63 4.56 16.15 -20.36
CA ARG A 63 5.60 17.17 -20.54
C ARG A 63 5.18 18.44 -19.81
N ILE A 64 5.76 18.69 -18.64
CA ILE A 64 5.39 19.81 -17.78
C ILE A 64 6.59 20.74 -17.61
N ASN A 65 6.38 22.04 -17.75
CA ASN A 65 7.40 23.07 -17.48
C ASN A 65 6.94 23.98 -16.33
N ASP A 66 7.78 24.94 -15.95
CA ASP A 66 7.49 25.85 -14.84
C ASP A 66 6.17 26.63 -15.04
N ALA A 67 5.82 27.02 -16.28
CA ALA A 67 4.55 27.67 -16.55
C ALA A 67 3.34 26.72 -16.38
N SER A 68 3.46 25.48 -16.87
CA SER A 68 2.42 24.44 -16.75
C SER A 68 2.19 24.02 -15.30
N VAL A 69 3.26 23.91 -14.50
CA VAL A 69 3.19 23.55 -13.07
C VAL A 69 2.45 24.62 -12.26
N ASN A 70 2.65 25.90 -12.60
CA ASN A 70 2.02 27.03 -11.92
C ASN A 70 0.62 27.36 -12.44
N ASP A 71 0.11 26.63 -13.45
CA ASP A 71 -1.24 26.79 -13.99
C ASP A 71 -2.16 25.67 -13.48
N PRO A 72 -3.09 25.95 -12.55
CA PRO A 72 -4.00 24.93 -12.01
C PRO A 72 -4.89 24.25 -13.06
N SER A 73 -5.17 24.92 -14.19
CA SER A 73 -6.00 24.35 -15.25
C SER A 73 -5.29 23.27 -16.07
N ILE A 74 -3.96 23.30 -16.08
CA ILE A 74 -3.11 22.29 -16.73
C ILE A 74 -2.68 21.25 -15.71
N TYR A 75 -2.10 21.71 -14.59
CA TYR A 75 -1.54 20.83 -13.59
C TYR A 75 -2.60 19.97 -12.90
N GLY A 76 -3.80 20.51 -12.67
CA GLY A 76 -4.93 19.73 -12.13
C GLY A 76 -5.37 18.57 -13.04
N VAL A 77 -5.26 18.73 -14.37
CA VAL A 77 -5.56 17.64 -15.32
C VAL A 77 -4.49 16.55 -15.26
N VAL A 78 -3.22 16.92 -15.10
CA VAL A 78 -2.13 15.95 -14.94
C VAL A 78 -2.32 15.17 -13.64
N CYS A 79 -2.56 15.87 -12.53
CA CYS A 79 -2.80 15.27 -11.22
C CYS A 79 -3.98 14.30 -11.26
N ALA A 80 -5.11 14.71 -11.83
CA ALA A 80 -6.28 13.85 -12.00
C ALA A 80 -5.96 12.62 -12.85
N ALA A 81 -5.25 12.77 -13.98
CA ALA A 81 -4.91 11.63 -14.84
C ALA A 81 -3.97 10.62 -14.17
N VAL A 82 -3.03 11.07 -13.33
CA VAL A 82 -2.13 10.19 -12.57
C VAL A 82 -2.87 9.52 -11.41
N HIS A 83 -3.73 10.27 -10.71
CA HIS A 83 -4.58 9.74 -9.65
C HIS A 83 -5.57 8.69 -10.17
N ASP A 84 -6.23 8.97 -11.29
CA ASP A 84 -7.16 8.04 -11.94
C ASP A 84 -6.46 6.73 -12.37
N GLU A 85 -5.21 6.82 -12.83
CA GLU A 85 -4.38 5.63 -13.14
C GLU A 85 -4.10 4.81 -11.87
N LEU A 86 -3.66 5.47 -10.78
CA LEU A 86 -3.41 4.82 -9.51
C LEU A 86 -4.67 4.11 -8.99
N VAL A 87 -5.81 4.81 -8.97
CA VAL A 87 -7.09 4.26 -8.52
C VAL A 87 -7.53 3.10 -9.40
N SER A 88 -7.38 3.21 -10.73
CA SER A 88 -7.70 2.13 -11.66
C SER A 88 -6.89 0.87 -11.38
N GLU A 89 -5.58 1.00 -11.13
CA GLU A 89 -4.72 -0.14 -10.80
C GLU A 89 -5.09 -0.78 -9.45
N LEU A 90 -5.34 0.04 -8.42
CA LEU A 90 -5.70 -0.44 -7.08
C LEU A 90 -7.10 -1.09 -7.04
N ALA A 91 -8.05 -0.55 -7.79
CA ALA A 91 -9.41 -1.10 -7.91
C ALA A 91 -9.43 -2.37 -8.79
N GLY A 92 -8.56 -2.43 -9.80
CA GLY A 92 -8.47 -3.55 -10.75
C GLY A 92 -7.61 -4.72 -10.27
N GLY A 93 -6.74 -4.49 -9.28
CA GLY A 93 -5.71 -5.44 -8.88
C GLY A 93 -5.54 -5.56 -7.36
N TRP A 94 -5.82 -6.75 -6.84
CA TRP A 94 -5.21 -7.30 -5.61
C TRP A 94 -5.71 -6.81 -4.25
N LEU A 95 -6.57 -5.79 -4.18
CA LEU A 95 -7.13 -5.27 -2.93
C LEU A 95 -8.64 -5.58 -2.83
N PRO A 96 -9.04 -6.70 -2.19
CA PRO A 96 -10.44 -6.97 -1.91
C PRO A 96 -11.02 -5.85 -1.05
N GLY A 97 -12.13 -5.26 -1.50
CA GLY A 97 -12.77 -4.17 -0.78
C GLY A 97 -11.97 -2.87 -0.81
N PHE A 98 -11.22 -2.61 -1.89
CA PHE A 98 -10.60 -1.31 -2.12
C PHE A 98 -11.62 -0.18 -1.93
N ASP A 99 -11.26 0.80 -1.10
CA ASP A 99 -12.04 1.98 -0.80
C ASP A 99 -11.10 3.18 -0.96
N GLU A 100 -11.36 4.00 -1.97
CA GLU A 100 -10.55 5.17 -2.29
C GLU A 100 -10.49 6.16 -1.12
N THR A 101 -11.49 6.19 -0.24
CA THR A 101 -11.48 7.08 0.93
C THR A 101 -10.39 6.76 1.96
N ARG A 102 -9.78 5.57 1.84
CA ARG A 102 -8.68 5.07 2.67
C ARG A 102 -7.32 5.21 1.99
N LEU A 103 -7.30 5.73 0.76
CA LEU A 103 -6.09 6.01 0.00
C LEU A 103 -5.67 7.46 0.26
N HIS A 104 -4.41 7.64 0.62
CA HIS A 104 -3.77 8.95 0.81
C HIS A 104 -2.59 9.07 -0.16
N PRO A 105 -2.82 9.46 -1.42
CA PRO A 105 -1.77 9.63 -2.40
C PRO A 105 -1.21 11.06 -2.35
N THR A 106 0.09 11.19 -2.61
CA THR A 106 0.79 12.45 -2.81
C THR A 106 1.62 12.32 -4.08
N ILE A 107 1.35 13.18 -5.05
CA ILE A 107 2.11 13.25 -6.30
C ILE A 107 2.87 14.56 -6.29
N SER A 108 4.18 14.50 -6.48
CA SER A 108 5.04 15.68 -6.45
C SER A 108 6.05 15.68 -7.59
N TYR A 109 6.37 16.87 -8.09
CA TYR A 109 7.35 17.07 -9.15
C TYR A 109 8.48 17.95 -8.67
N HIS A 110 9.71 17.48 -8.87
CA HIS A 110 10.93 18.09 -8.35
C HIS A 110 11.92 18.41 -9.47
N TRP A 111 12.50 19.60 -9.41
CA TRP A 111 13.52 20.08 -10.34
C TRP A 111 14.91 19.71 -9.84
N GLU A 112 15.70 19.01 -10.65
CA GLU A 112 17.06 18.61 -10.29
C GLU A 112 18.07 19.15 -11.31
N ALA A 113 19.23 19.59 -10.81
CA ALA A 113 20.31 20.09 -11.66
C ALA A 113 21.00 18.93 -12.36
N ASN A 114 21.26 19.05 -13.66
CA ASN A 114 22.04 18.05 -14.38
C ASN A 114 23.54 18.20 -14.07
N PRO A 115 24.16 17.26 -13.34
CA PRO A 115 25.59 17.36 -13.02
C PRO A 115 26.47 17.28 -14.29
N GLY A 116 25.96 16.68 -15.37
CA GLY A 116 26.63 16.62 -16.67
C GLY A 116 26.54 17.91 -17.49
N ALA A 117 25.73 18.89 -17.08
CA ALA A 117 25.61 20.17 -17.76
C ALA A 117 26.71 21.18 -17.35
N ALA A 118 27.49 20.88 -16.32
CA ALA A 118 28.61 21.71 -15.88
C ALA A 118 29.71 21.73 -16.96
N GLY A 119 29.74 22.79 -17.78
CA GLY A 119 30.68 22.94 -18.90
C GLY A 119 30.16 22.42 -20.24
N ALA A 120 28.88 22.01 -20.32
CA ALA A 120 28.22 21.72 -21.58
C ALA A 120 27.82 23.02 -22.32
N ASP A 121 27.53 22.92 -23.63
CA ASP A 121 26.95 24.02 -24.42
C ASP A 121 25.76 24.65 -23.67
N PRO A 122 25.60 25.99 -23.58
CA PRO A 122 24.45 26.64 -22.96
C PRO A 122 23.07 26.15 -23.46
N SER A 123 23.00 25.43 -24.57
CA SER A 123 21.80 24.75 -25.08
C SER A 123 21.47 23.39 -24.41
N ALA A 124 22.39 22.83 -23.62
CA ALA A 124 22.24 21.54 -22.96
C ALA A 124 21.14 21.53 -21.89
N GLU A 125 20.61 20.35 -21.57
CA GLU A 125 19.67 20.13 -20.46
C GLU A 125 20.33 20.47 -19.12
N GLN A 126 20.19 21.72 -18.67
CA GLN A 126 20.73 22.18 -17.38
C GLN A 126 19.92 21.62 -16.20
N TYR A 127 18.62 21.41 -16.40
CA TYR A 127 17.70 20.89 -15.41
C TYR A 127 16.82 19.81 -16.01
N PHE A 128 16.43 18.87 -15.16
CA PHE A 128 15.48 17.83 -15.50
C PHE A 128 14.52 17.61 -14.33
N LEU A 129 13.39 16.97 -14.64
CA LEU A 129 12.27 16.85 -13.73
C LEU A 129 12.15 15.40 -13.25
N TYR A 130 11.96 15.20 -11.95
CA TYR A 130 11.52 13.94 -11.37
C TYR A 130 10.08 14.06 -10.93
N VAL A 131 9.32 12.99 -11.10
CA VAL A 131 8.07 12.78 -10.38
C VAL A 131 8.34 11.81 -9.24
N GLU A 132 7.76 12.12 -8.09
CA GLU A 132 7.70 11.27 -6.91
C GLU A 132 6.23 11.03 -6.58
N ILE A 133 5.86 9.76 -6.45
CA ILE A 133 4.51 9.35 -6.05
C ILE A 133 4.64 8.57 -4.76
N ASP A 134 4.08 9.12 -3.70
CA ASP A 134 3.89 8.47 -2.41
C ASP A 134 2.43 8.08 -2.27
N ALA A 135 2.14 6.85 -1.87
CA ALA A 135 0.78 6.45 -1.53
C ALA A 135 0.78 5.69 -0.21
N ALA A 136 -0.12 6.09 0.68
CA ALA A 136 -0.47 5.33 1.86
C ALA A 136 -1.90 4.78 1.72
N TYR A 137 -2.14 3.57 2.21
CA TYR A 137 -3.46 2.94 2.18
C TYR A 137 -3.78 2.26 3.51
N ASP A 138 -4.90 2.65 4.12
CA ASP A 138 -5.36 2.09 5.39
C ASP A 138 -6.09 0.76 5.18
N HIS A 139 -5.32 -0.33 5.13
CA HIS A 139 -5.86 -1.64 4.78
C HIS A 139 -6.71 -2.22 5.93
N PRO A 140 -8.00 -2.53 5.72
CA PRO A 140 -8.86 -3.07 6.76
C PRO A 140 -8.35 -4.42 7.32
N LEU A 141 -8.48 -4.59 8.63
CA LEU A 141 -8.18 -5.84 9.33
C LEU A 141 -9.45 -6.71 9.36
N TYR A 142 -9.52 -7.69 8.47
CA TYR A 142 -10.71 -8.51 8.27
C TYR A 142 -10.93 -9.57 9.36
N VAL A 143 -9.87 -9.98 10.05
CA VAL A 143 -9.97 -11.00 11.09
C VAL A 143 -9.85 -10.36 12.47
N PRO A 144 -10.97 -10.17 13.21
CA PRO A 144 -10.96 -9.41 14.47
C PRO A 144 -10.03 -10.00 15.53
N LEU A 145 -9.87 -11.33 15.52
CA LEU A 145 -9.07 -12.08 16.49
C LEU A 145 -7.58 -11.73 16.43
N VAL A 146 -7.11 -11.32 15.25
CA VAL A 146 -5.73 -10.85 15.05
C VAL A 146 -5.64 -9.34 14.82
N GLY A 147 -6.75 -8.68 14.47
CA GLY A 147 -6.79 -7.23 14.26
C GLY A 147 -6.25 -6.43 15.45
N PHE A 148 -6.64 -6.80 16.67
CA PHE A 148 -6.11 -6.20 17.91
C PHE A 148 -4.57 -6.22 18.00
N PHE A 149 -3.92 -7.27 17.49
CA PHE A 149 -2.45 -7.34 17.52
C PHE A 149 -1.81 -6.40 16.51
N PHE A 150 -2.44 -6.18 15.35
CA PHE A 150 -1.93 -5.25 14.33
C PHE A 150 -2.15 -3.80 14.74
N ASP A 151 -3.34 -3.48 15.28
CA ASP A 151 -3.64 -2.17 15.87
C ASP A 151 -2.68 -1.80 17.02
N LEU A 152 -2.19 -2.80 17.76
CA LEU A 152 -1.18 -2.60 18.80
C LEU A 152 0.21 -2.31 18.21
N LEU A 153 0.51 -2.85 17.02
CA LEU A 153 1.80 -2.70 16.37
C LEU A 153 1.95 -1.36 15.67
N ASP A 154 0.89 -0.81 15.10
CA ASP A 154 0.90 0.52 14.46
C ASP A 154 0.43 1.66 15.38
N GLY A 155 -0.29 1.34 16.45
CA GLY A 155 -0.68 2.27 17.50
C GLY A 155 -1.89 3.16 17.18
N SER A 156 -2.67 2.85 16.14
CA SER A 156 -3.83 3.66 15.70
C SER A 156 -5.16 3.21 16.31
N GLY A 157 -5.35 1.92 16.60
CA GLY A 157 -6.60 1.39 17.17
C GLY A 157 -7.82 1.59 16.26
N ASP A 158 -7.61 1.72 14.95
CA ASP A 158 -8.62 2.05 13.95
C ASP A 158 -9.16 0.85 13.17
N GLY A 159 -8.62 -0.36 13.44
CA GLY A 159 -9.01 -1.58 12.74
C GLY A 159 -8.47 -1.64 11.32
N ALA A 160 -7.43 -0.85 11.02
CA ALA A 160 -6.70 -0.86 9.77
C ALA A 160 -5.20 -1.00 10.04
N PHE A 161 -4.45 -1.37 9.01
CA PHE A 161 -2.99 -1.33 9.04
C PHE A 161 -2.53 -0.53 7.82
N THR A 162 -1.82 0.58 8.07
CA THR A 162 -1.39 1.49 7.00
C THR A 162 -0.25 0.87 6.20
N LEU A 163 -0.50 0.65 4.92
CA LEU A 163 0.48 0.27 3.92
C LEU A 163 1.05 1.54 3.27
N SER A 164 2.31 1.51 2.87
CA SER A 164 2.92 2.65 2.15
C SER A 164 3.81 2.17 1.00
N ALA A 165 3.84 2.95 -0.08
CA ALA A 165 4.73 2.76 -1.21
C ALA A 165 5.15 4.13 -1.76
N SER A 166 6.36 4.19 -2.30
CA SER A 166 6.92 5.39 -2.92
C SER A 166 7.69 4.98 -4.17
N GLU A 167 7.51 5.70 -5.27
CA GLU A 167 8.26 5.52 -6.51
C GLU A 167 8.66 6.87 -7.10
N GLN A 168 9.88 6.93 -7.63
CA GLN A 168 10.39 8.12 -8.32
C GLN A 168 10.80 7.78 -9.75
N MET A 169 10.42 8.64 -10.71
CA MET A 169 10.81 8.48 -12.12
C MET A 169 11.23 9.80 -12.74
N ARG A 170 12.23 9.76 -13.62
CA ARG A 170 12.66 10.91 -14.41
C ARG A 170 11.64 11.17 -15.52
N VAL A 171 11.16 12.40 -15.62
CA VAL A 171 10.26 12.86 -16.69
C VAL A 171 11.08 13.20 -17.93
N GLU A 172 10.64 12.72 -19.09
CA GLU A 172 11.25 13.06 -20.37
C GLU A 172 10.74 14.42 -20.86
N ASN A 173 11.55 15.46 -20.70
CA ASN A 173 11.23 16.81 -21.17
C ASN A 173 12.40 17.37 -21.99
N PRO A 174 12.17 18.36 -22.89
CA PRO A 174 13.28 19.08 -23.50
C PRO A 174 13.99 19.89 -22.42
N SER A 175 15.13 20.50 -22.74
CA SER A 175 15.84 21.34 -21.77
C SER A 175 14.90 22.43 -21.20
N LEU A 176 14.84 22.49 -19.87
CA LEU A 176 14.03 23.45 -19.15
C LEU A 176 14.93 24.38 -18.34
N PRO A 177 14.54 25.66 -18.16
CA PRO A 177 15.15 26.51 -17.14
C PRO A 177 14.79 26.00 -15.74
N MET A 178 15.54 26.42 -14.71
CA MET A 178 15.17 26.13 -13.32
C MET A 178 13.74 26.56 -13.02
N GLY A 179 12.90 25.63 -12.56
CA GLY A 179 11.63 25.96 -11.94
C GLY A 179 11.83 26.40 -10.49
N THR A 180 10.87 27.15 -9.94
CA THR A 180 11.07 27.85 -8.66
C THR A 180 10.61 27.10 -7.41
N THR A 181 9.84 26.02 -7.52
CA THR A 181 9.36 25.25 -6.35
C THR A 181 8.93 23.82 -6.71
N PRO A 182 9.03 22.84 -5.77
CA PRO A 182 8.40 21.54 -5.94
C PRO A 182 6.89 21.74 -5.97
N ALA A 183 6.21 21.12 -6.94
CA ALA A 183 4.77 21.18 -7.03
C ALA A 183 4.17 19.87 -6.60
N THR A 184 3.27 19.96 -5.63
CA THR A 184 2.46 18.87 -5.12
C THR A 184 1.08 18.98 -5.72
N CYS A 185 0.53 17.87 -6.19
CA CYS A 185 -0.88 17.82 -6.57
C CYS A 185 -1.76 18.22 -5.37
N PRO A 186 -2.77 19.07 -5.59
CA PRO A 186 -3.71 19.47 -4.54
C PRO A 186 -4.65 18.32 -4.14
#